data_AF-A0A344WB16-F1
#
_entry.id   AF-A0A344WB16-F1
#
_cell.length_a   1.000
_cell.length_b   1.000
_cell.length_c   1.000
_cell.angle_alpha   90.00
_cell.angle_beta   90.00
_cell.angle_gamma   90.00
#
_symmetry.space_group_name_H-M   'P 1'
#
loop_
_entity.id
_entity.type
_entity.pdbx_description
1 polymer ?
#
loop_
_entity_poly.entity_id
_entity_poly.type
_entity_poly.pdbx_seq_one_letter_code
_entity_poly.pdbx_strand_id
1 'polypeptide(L)'
;MEINVINNLIKFLIVFVMAFNVFAGGDDRDEAYYENLDQELAAFEAKLLADQASDELMAEIERETALAAFQQKLEDERADAAASTAVYQSKVARDAEIAARMAQLETEKEIAAFEAKLLADEASAEMMAEIEREMALAAFQQKLADEKAAAAAATAAYRDSLIEAELAAFEAQLEAELAAQQMMAEIEREMALAAFQQKLEDERAAAAAATAAYRASLEDEVIGEVVVEDEVIEVTEAAHEACKYALGLSDANTALFESALADGTLFNKGPQSSNGTEFGASRWDAYANCVSNYVNPF
;
A
#
# COMPACT_ATOMS: atom_id res chain seq x y z
N MET A 1 137.47 31.52 7.39
CA MET A 1 138.86 31.55 6.85
C MET A 1 139.80 32.43 7.69
N GLU A 2 139.27 33.24 8.62
CA GLU A 2 140.07 34.12 9.49
C GLU A 2 140.62 33.42 10.74
N ILE A 3 139.98 32.36 11.23
CA ILE A 3 140.38 31.65 12.46
C ILE A 3 141.74 30.93 12.30
N ASN A 4 142.03 30.37 11.12
CA ASN A 4 143.31 29.68 10.87
C ASN A 4 144.51 30.64 10.77
N VAL A 5 144.29 31.89 10.35
CA VAL A 5 145.35 32.91 10.20
C VAL A 5 145.76 33.44 11.56
N ILE A 6 144.78 33.66 12.45
CA ILE A 6 145.02 34.05 13.85
C ILE A 6 145.81 32.96 14.58
N ASN A 7 145.45 31.70 14.37
CA ASN A 7 146.12 30.57 15.01
C ASN A 7 147.60 30.42 14.57
N ASN A 8 147.92 30.74 13.32
CA ASN A 8 149.31 30.73 12.83
C ASN A 8 150.13 31.95 13.29
N LEU A 9 149.51 33.12 13.41
CA LEU A 9 150.17 34.33 13.91
C LEU A 9 150.57 34.18 15.40
N ILE A 10 149.68 33.58 16.20
CA ILE A 10 149.94 33.27 17.61
C ILE A 10 151.12 32.30 17.74
N LYS A 11 151.15 31.23 16.93
CA LYS A 11 152.27 30.28 16.90
C LYS A 11 153.60 30.93 16.55
N PHE A 12 153.61 31.88 15.60
CA PHE A 12 154.83 32.60 15.22
C PHE A 12 155.34 33.53 16.33
N LEU A 13 154.43 34.18 17.04
CA LEU A 13 154.77 35.08 18.14
C LEU A 13 155.34 34.32 19.36
N ILE A 14 154.80 33.13 19.65
CA ILE A 14 155.32 32.24 20.71
C ILE A 14 156.75 31.79 20.41
N VAL A 15 157.06 31.40 19.17
CA VAL A 15 158.43 30.99 18.79
C VAL A 15 159.41 32.16 18.82
N PHE A 16 158.97 33.38 18.46
CA PHE A 16 159.80 34.59 18.50
C PHE A 16 160.15 35.02 19.92
N VAL A 17 159.22 34.87 20.88
CA VAL A 17 159.48 35.15 22.31
C VAL A 17 160.42 34.11 22.94
N MET A 18 160.38 32.85 22.50
CA MET A 18 161.31 31.82 22.99
C MET A 18 162.76 32.01 22.50
N ALA A 19 162.99 32.70 21.37
CA ALA A 19 164.34 32.87 20.81
C ALA A 19 165.16 34.03 21.43
N PHE A 20 164.54 34.95 22.19
CA PHE A 20 165.22 36.12 22.78
C PHE A 20 165.60 35.98 24.27
N ASN A 21 165.31 34.85 24.90
CA ASN A 21 165.77 34.58 26.27
C ASN A 21 167.06 33.76 26.24
N VAL A 22 168.18 34.44 25.97
CA VAL A 22 169.54 33.90 26.16
C VAL A 22 170.38 34.90 26.95
N PHE A 23 170.62 34.52 28.21
CA PHE A 23 171.89 34.66 28.95
C PHE A 23 172.14 35.88 29.85
N ALA A 24 171.66 35.77 31.10
CA ALA A 24 172.36 36.08 32.37
C ALA A 24 171.34 35.81 33.48
N GLY A 25 171.42 34.78 34.31
CA GLY A 25 172.47 34.45 35.28
C GLY A 25 171.72 33.91 36.51
N GLY A 26 172.18 32.80 37.08
CA GLY A 26 171.41 31.96 38.00
C GLY A 26 170.94 32.62 39.29
N ASP A 27 169.76 32.19 39.74
CA ASP A 27 169.26 32.31 41.10
C ASP A 27 168.24 31.18 41.33
N ASP A 28 168.46 30.33 42.33
CA ASP A 28 167.65 29.14 42.67
C ASP A 28 166.29 29.53 43.33
N ARG A 29 165.63 30.58 42.81
CA ARG A 29 164.34 31.09 43.30
C ARG A 29 163.15 30.79 42.37
N ASP A 30 163.37 30.14 41.23
CA ASP A 30 162.36 30.06 40.15
C ASP A 30 161.51 28.77 40.16
N GLU A 31 161.81 27.76 40.99
CA GLU A 31 161.02 26.52 41.06
C GLU A 31 159.62 26.73 41.71
N ALA A 32 159.55 27.61 42.71
CA ALA A 32 158.28 27.98 43.37
C ALA A 32 157.35 28.83 42.48
N TYR A 33 157.88 29.44 41.41
CA TYR A 33 157.11 30.26 40.48
C TYR A 33 156.39 29.39 39.43
N TYR A 34 157.04 28.33 38.94
CA TYR A 34 156.44 27.39 37.98
C TYR A 34 155.43 26.43 38.64
N GLU A 35 155.66 25.99 39.89
CA GLU A 35 154.66 25.21 40.64
C GLU A 35 153.37 26.00 40.92
N ASN A 36 153.46 27.30 41.22
CA ASN A 36 152.29 28.16 41.37
C ASN A 36 151.53 28.34 40.04
N LEU A 37 152.26 28.47 38.93
CA LEU A 37 151.66 28.65 37.62
C LEU A 37 150.95 27.39 37.12
N ASP A 38 151.52 26.20 37.36
CA ASP A 38 150.86 24.92 37.07
C ASP A 38 149.64 24.69 37.96
N GLN A 39 149.69 25.12 39.23
CA GLN A 39 148.54 25.08 40.13
C GLN A 39 147.43 26.05 39.70
N GLU A 40 147.78 27.25 39.24
CA GLU A 40 146.83 28.22 38.69
C GLU A 40 146.23 27.74 37.35
N LEU A 41 147.03 27.09 36.49
CA LEU A 41 146.55 26.52 35.23
C LEU A 41 145.61 25.34 35.46
N ALA A 42 145.95 24.43 36.39
CA ALA A 42 145.08 23.33 36.79
C ALA A 42 143.77 23.83 37.42
N ALA A 43 143.82 24.91 38.20
CA ALA A 43 142.62 25.56 38.73
C ALA A 43 141.76 26.21 37.63
N PHE A 44 142.40 26.79 36.60
CA PHE A 44 141.71 27.39 35.47
C PHE A 44 141.09 26.33 34.54
N GLU A 45 141.79 25.25 34.24
CA GLU A 45 141.25 24.11 33.47
C GLU A 45 140.10 23.42 34.22
N ALA A 46 140.22 23.22 35.53
CA ALA A 46 139.14 22.70 36.37
C ALA A 46 137.92 23.64 36.37
N LYS A 47 138.15 24.96 36.38
CA LYS A 47 137.08 25.95 36.29
C LYS A 47 136.41 25.95 34.92
N LEU A 48 137.18 25.85 33.84
CA LEU A 48 136.63 25.79 32.47
C LEU A 48 135.79 24.52 32.26
N LEU A 49 136.24 23.37 32.79
CA LEU A 49 135.46 22.12 32.75
C LEU A 49 134.18 22.21 33.61
N ALA A 50 134.25 22.88 34.76
CA ALA A 50 133.08 23.12 35.60
C ALA A 50 132.07 24.07 34.93
N ASP A 51 132.55 25.13 34.28
CA ASP A 51 131.74 26.07 33.51
C ASP A 51 131.10 25.36 32.29
N GLN A 52 131.85 24.54 31.56
CA GLN A 52 131.32 23.71 30.46
C GLN A 52 130.28 22.70 30.93
N ALA A 53 130.52 22.01 32.05
CA ALA A 53 129.55 21.08 32.63
C ALA A 53 128.28 21.80 33.12
N SER A 54 128.42 23.02 33.63
CA SER A 54 127.29 23.88 34.01
C SER A 54 126.50 24.35 32.79
N ASP A 55 127.17 24.75 31.72
CA ASP A 55 126.54 25.17 30.46
C ASP A 55 125.79 24.01 29.79
N GLU A 56 126.38 22.80 29.78
CA GLU A 56 125.72 21.59 29.26
C GLU A 56 124.48 21.21 30.09
N LEU A 57 124.57 21.25 31.42
CA LEU A 57 123.44 20.99 32.31
C LEU A 57 122.31 22.01 32.11
N MET A 58 122.64 23.30 31.97
CA MET A 58 121.66 24.35 31.69
C MET A 58 120.99 24.14 30.33
N ALA A 59 121.76 23.78 29.29
CA ALA A 59 121.22 23.47 27.96
C ALA A 59 120.30 22.23 27.97
N GLU A 60 120.61 21.22 28.79
CA GLU A 60 119.75 20.04 28.95
C GLU A 60 118.44 20.38 29.69
N ILE A 61 118.49 21.20 30.74
CA ILE A 61 117.30 21.71 31.44
C ILE A 61 116.44 22.54 30.47
N GLU A 62 117.05 23.38 29.63
CA GLU A 62 116.34 24.13 28.60
C GLU A 62 115.67 23.21 27.56
N ARG A 63 116.35 22.10 27.19
CA ARG A 63 115.77 21.10 26.29
C ARG A 63 114.60 20.36 26.94
N GLU A 64 114.73 19.96 28.20
CA GLU A 64 113.66 19.27 28.94
C GLU A 64 112.45 20.17 29.16
N THR A 65 112.67 21.44 29.51
CA THR A 65 111.60 22.42 29.66
C THR A 65 110.90 22.71 28.33
N ALA A 66 111.65 22.81 27.22
CA ALA A 66 111.07 22.94 25.88
C ALA A 66 110.26 21.70 25.47
N LEU A 67 110.73 20.49 25.81
CA LEU A 67 110.03 19.24 25.55
C LEU A 67 108.75 19.13 26.38
N ALA A 68 108.80 19.49 27.67
CA ALA A 68 107.63 19.51 28.54
C ALA A 68 106.57 20.50 28.03
N ALA A 69 106.99 21.71 27.64
CA ALA A 69 106.09 22.70 27.04
C ALA A 69 105.46 22.20 25.72
N PHE A 70 106.23 21.48 24.90
CA PHE A 70 105.71 20.86 23.67
C PHE A 70 104.70 19.74 23.94
N GLN A 71 104.99 18.86 24.92
CA GLN A 71 104.06 17.80 25.34
C GLN A 71 102.76 18.39 25.88
N GLN A 72 102.84 19.42 26.73
CA GLN A 72 101.68 20.14 27.23
C GLN A 72 100.86 20.74 26.07
N LYS A 73 101.52 21.38 25.10
CA LYS A 73 100.85 21.92 23.92
C LYS A 73 100.15 20.83 23.09
N LEU A 74 100.75 19.66 22.94
CA LEU A 74 100.12 18.53 22.26
C LEU A 74 98.90 18.00 23.01
N GLU A 75 98.97 17.97 24.35
CA GLU A 75 97.82 17.57 25.18
C GLU A 75 96.68 18.58 25.07
N ASP A 76 96.97 19.88 25.10
CA ASP A 76 96.00 20.96 24.91
C ASP A 76 95.37 20.89 23.50
N GLU A 77 96.18 20.78 22.45
CA GLU A 77 95.69 20.64 21.07
C GLU A 77 94.86 19.37 20.88
N ARG A 78 95.22 18.27 21.55
CA ARG A 78 94.44 17.02 21.52
C ARG A 78 93.12 17.17 22.27
N ALA A 79 93.09 17.87 23.39
CA ALA A 79 91.88 18.16 24.14
C ALA A 79 90.93 19.06 23.33
N ASP A 80 91.46 20.10 22.67
CA ASP A 80 90.69 20.98 21.79
C ASP A 80 90.16 20.23 20.55
N ALA A 81 90.96 19.35 19.94
CA ALA A 81 90.51 18.50 18.84
C ALA A 81 89.41 17.52 19.27
N ALA A 82 89.51 16.93 20.46
CA ALA A 82 88.48 16.08 21.02
C ALA A 82 87.19 16.85 21.31
N ALA A 83 87.30 18.07 21.88
CA ALA A 83 86.16 18.94 22.14
C ALA A 83 85.47 19.37 20.83
N SER A 84 86.23 19.77 19.82
CA SER A 84 85.72 20.10 18.48
C SER A 84 85.01 18.92 17.84
N THR A 85 85.59 17.72 17.94
CA THR A 85 84.97 16.48 17.44
C THR A 85 83.67 16.17 18.17
N ALA A 86 83.60 16.33 19.49
CA ALA A 86 82.39 16.13 20.28
C ALA A 86 81.28 17.14 19.91
N VAL A 87 81.63 18.41 19.69
CA VAL A 87 80.69 19.44 19.21
C VAL A 87 80.17 19.10 17.81
N TYR A 88 81.03 18.63 16.92
CA TYR A 88 80.59 18.19 15.59
C TYR A 88 79.65 16.98 15.67
N GLN A 89 80.01 15.94 16.43
CA GLN A 89 79.20 14.73 16.60
C GLN A 89 77.83 15.03 17.21
N SER A 90 77.76 15.92 18.21
CA SER A 90 76.49 16.36 18.79
C SER A 90 75.61 17.12 17.79
N LYS A 91 76.18 17.96 16.91
CA LYS A 91 75.44 18.59 15.81
C LYS A 91 74.89 17.55 14.84
N VAL A 92 75.72 16.60 14.41
CA VAL A 92 75.30 15.53 13.51
C VAL A 92 74.18 14.68 14.11
N ALA A 93 74.30 14.32 15.40
CA ALA A 93 73.26 13.58 16.11
C ALA A 93 71.93 14.37 16.16
N ARG A 94 71.98 15.66 16.51
CA ARG A 94 70.80 16.52 16.53
C ARG A 94 70.16 16.65 15.15
N ASP A 95 70.96 16.80 14.10
CA ASP A 95 70.44 16.92 12.73
C ASP A 95 69.78 15.61 12.28
N ALA A 96 70.33 14.46 12.69
CA ALA A 96 69.71 13.15 12.46
C ALA A 96 68.37 12.98 13.22
N GLU A 97 68.29 13.44 14.47
CA GLU A 97 67.05 13.44 15.26
C GLU A 97 65.97 14.35 14.65
N ILE A 98 66.36 15.54 14.18
CA ILE A 98 65.45 16.46 13.48
C ILE A 98 64.94 15.80 12.20
N ALA A 99 65.80 15.17 11.41
CA ALA A 99 65.39 14.46 10.20
C ALA A 99 64.41 13.32 10.51
N ALA A 100 64.68 12.52 11.56
CA ALA A 100 63.77 11.46 12.01
C ALA A 100 62.41 12.01 12.46
N ARG A 101 62.40 13.12 13.20
CA ARG A 101 61.16 13.76 13.65
C ARG A 101 60.37 14.36 12.50
N MET A 102 61.04 14.94 11.51
CA MET A 102 60.36 15.44 10.30
C MET A 102 59.70 14.30 9.51
N ALA A 103 60.38 13.16 9.38
CA ALA A 103 59.79 11.97 8.76
C ALA A 103 58.57 11.45 9.55
N GLN A 104 58.64 11.40 10.89
CA GLN A 104 57.49 11.05 11.72
C GLN A 104 56.32 12.02 11.54
N LEU A 105 56.57 13.33 11.52
CA LEU A 105 55.53 14.35 11.30
C LEU A 105 54.89 14.24 9.91
N GLU A 106 55.64 13.80 8.89
CA GLU A 106 55.09 13.55 7.57
C GLU A 106 54.13 12.35 7.59
N THR A 107 54.54 11.24 8.20
CA THR A 107 53.67 10.07 8.40
C THR A 107 52.42 10.43 9.22
N GLU A 108 52.55 11.21 10.29
CA GLU A 108 51.41 11.66 11.10
C GLU A 108 50.41 12.49 10.27
N LYS A 109 50.90 13.36 9.38
CA LYS A 109 50.05 14.13 8.46
C LYS A 109 49.35 13.24 7.45
N GLU A 110 50.04 12.24 6.89
CA GLU A 110 49.44 11.28 5.98
C GLU A 110 48.35 10.45 6.66
N ILE A 111 48.59 10.00 7.90
CA ILE A 111 47.59 9.30 8.71
C ILE A 111 46.38 10.20 8.96
N ALA A 112 46.58 11.44 9.42
CA ALA A 112 45.47 12.38 9.67
C ALA A 112 44.65 12.67 8.40
N ALA A 113 45.30 12.79 7.24
CA ALA A 113 44.62 12.98 5.96
C ALA A 113 43.82 11.72 5.56
N PHE A 114 44.36 10.53 5.80
CA PHE A 114 43.67 9.28 5.54
C PHE A 114 42.46 9.09 6.46
N GLU A 115 42.60 9.36 7.76
CA GLU A 115 41.50 9.30 8.73
C GLU A 115 40.38 10.28 8.39
N ALA A 116 40.71 11.52 8.01
CA ALA A 116 39.72 12.49 7.56
C ALA A 116 38.97 12.03 6.31
N LYS A 117 39.68 11.40 5.35
CA LYS A 117 39.06 10.83 4.17
C LYS A 117 38.15 9.65 4.51
N LEU A 118 38.59 8.76 5.39
CA LEU A 118 37.81 7.62 5.83
C LEU A 118 36.49 8.05 6.49
N LEU A 119 36.52 9.07 7.36
CA LEU A 119 35.33 9.63 7.99
C LEU A 119 34.38 10.25 6.96
N ALA A 120 34.91 10.94 5.95
CA ALA A 120 34.08 11.49 4.87
C ALA A 120 33.44 10.39 4.02
N ASP A 121 34.19 9.33 3.70
CA ASP A 121 33.70 8.17 2.96
C ASP A 121 32.63 7.43 3.77
N GLU A 122 32.83 7.21 5.08
CA GLU A 122 31.85 6.60 5.99
C GLU A 122 30.55 7.43 6.07
N ALA A 123 30.66 8.75 6.28
CA ALA A 123 29.49 9.63 6.30
C ALA A 123 28.72 9.62 4.98
N SER A 124 29.44 9.55 3.85
CA SER A 124 28.80 9.44 2.53
C SER A 124 28.10 8.09 2.33
N ALA A 125 28.70 7.00 2.81
CA ALA A 125 28.14 5.66 2.74
C ALA A 125 26.88 5.52 3.62
N GLU A 126 26.90 6.07 4.83
CA GLU A 126 25.74 6.13 5.72
C GLU A 126 24.60 6.94 5.08
N MET A 127 24.91 8.10 4.48
CA MET A 127 23.91 8.90 3.78
C MET A 127 23.28 8.14 2.60
N MET A 128 24.08 7.43 1.79
CA MET A 128 23.54 6.62 0.70
C MET A 128 22.66 5.47 1.23
N ALA A 129 23.08 4.79 2.30
CA ALA A 129 22.31 3.73 2.92
C ALA A 129 20.98 4.22 3.51
N GLU A 130 20.94 5.44 4.06
CA GLU A 130 19.70 6.08 4.52
C GLU A 130 18.75 6.34 3.35
N ILE A 131 19.25 6.93 2.25
CA ILE A 131 18.45 7.22 1.06
C ILE A 131 17.86 5.93 0.47
N GLU A 132 18.65 4.86 0.37
CA GLU A 132 18.17 3.55 -0.08
C GLU A 132 17.05 3.00 0.82
N ARG A 133 17.19 3.16 2.14
CA ARG A 133 16.16 2.74 3.10
C ARG A 133 14.89 3.56 2.95
N GLU A 134 15.00 4.87 2.80
CA GLU A 134 13.85 5.76 2.59
C GLU A 134 13.12 5.45 1.28
N MET A 135 13.85 5.21 0.18
CA MET A 135 13.27 4.80 -1.09
C MET A 135 12.56 3.44 -0.99
N ALA A 136 13.16 2.47 -0.29
CA ALA A 136 12.54 1.16 -0.07
C ALA A 136 11.27 1.28 0.77
N LEU A 137 11.28 2.13 1.80
CA LEU A 137 10.10 2.41 2.62
C LEU A 137 9.00 3.10 1.81
N ALA A 138 9.34 4.08 0.97
CA ALA A 138 8.38 4.74 0.09
C ALA A 138 7.74 3.75 -0.91
N ALA A 139 8.54 2.87 -1.53
CA ALA A 139 8.04 1.83 -2.41
C ALA A 139 7.11 0.83 -1.68
N PHE A 140 7.44 0.47 -0.45
CA PHE A 140 6.60 -0.38 0.39
C PHE A 140 5.27 0.29 0.74
N GLN A 141 5.29 1.58 1.13
CA GLN A 141 4.07 2.35 1.41
C GLN A 141 3.17 2.47 0.19
N GLN A 142 3.75 2.72 -0.99
CA GLN A 142 3.00 2.75 -2.24
C GLN A 142 2.32 1.40 -2.52
N LYS A 143 3.06 0.30 -2.40
CA LYS A 143 2.50 -1.05 -2.59
C LYS A 143 1.36 -1.35 -1.61
N LEU A 144 1.49 -0.94 -0.35
CA LEU A 144 0.41 -1.08 0.64
C LEU A 144 -0.84 -0.25 0.27
N ALA A 145 -0.67 0.95 -0.27
CA ALA A 145 -1.78 1.77 -0.72
C ALA A 145 -2.51 1.11 -1.91
N ASP A 146 -1.75 0.59 -2.88
CA ASP A 146 -2.28 -0.10 -4.05
C ASP A 146 -3.01 -1.40 -3.65
N GLU A 147 -2.43 -2.20 -2.75
CA GLU A 147 -3.07 -3.43 -2.23
C GLU A 147 -4.36 -3.11 -1.46
N LYS A 148 -4.39 -2.04 -0.65
CA LYS A 148 -5.61 -1.60 0.04
C LYS A 148 -6.68 -1.14 -0.94
N ALA A 149 -6.31 -0.39 -1.99
CA ALA A 149 -7.24 0.03 -3.03
C ALA A 149 -7.81 -1.17 -3.79
N ALA A 150 -6.96 -2.14 -4.14
CA ALA A 150 -7.38 -3.38 -4.79
C ALA A 150 -8.33 -4.21 -3.89
N ALA A 151 -8.02 -4.33 -2.60
CA ALA A 151 -8.89 -5.05 -1.64
C ALA A 151 -10.26 -4.36 -1.46
N ALA A 152 -10.28 -3.02 -1.42
CA ALA A 152 -11.52 -2.26 -1.37
C ALA A 152 -12.35 -2.45 -2.65
N ALA A 153 -11.72 -2.38 -3.82
CA ALA A 153 -12.37 -2.61 -5.11
C ALA A 153 -12.92 -4.05 -5.22
N ALA A 154 -12.17 -5.05 -4.80
CA ALA A 154 -12.63 -6.44 -4.78
C ALA A 154 -13.83 -6.64 -3.84
N THR A 155 -13.81 -6.00 -2.67
CA THR A 155 -14.94 -6.04 -1.72
C THR A 155 -16.17 -5.35 -2.29
N ALA A 156 -16.01 -4.21 -2.97
CA ALA A 156 -17.11 -3.52 -3.63
C ALA A 156 -17.71 -4.39 -4.75
N ALA A 157 -16.89 -4.91 -5.66
CA ALA A 157 -17.34 -5.79 -6.74
C ALA A 157 -18.07 -7.03 -6.22
N TYR A 158 -17.57 -7.64 -5.13
CA TYR A 158 -18.26 -8.77 -4.50
C TYR A 158 -19.65 -8.37 -3.96
N ARG A 159 -19.76 -7.24 -3.27
CA ARG A 159 -21.05 -6.74 -2.75
C ARG A 159 -22.03 -6.42 -3.88
N ASP A 160 -21.55 -5.77 -4.94
CA ASP A 160 -22.38 -5.45 -6.10
C ASP A 160 -22.93 -6.73 -6.74
N SER A 161 -22.09 -7.75 -6.92
CA SER A 161 -22.54 -9.05 -7.45
C SER A 161 -23.57 -9.75 -6.57
N LEU A 162 -23.45 -9.60 -5.24
CA LEU A 162 -24.40 -10.17 -4.29
C LEU A 162 -25.75 -9.45 -4.38
N ILE A 163 -25.74 -8.12 -4.47
CA ILE A 163 -26.95 -7.29 -4.61
C ILE A 163 -27.65 -7.61 -5.94
N GLU A 164 -26.91 -7.73 -7.04
CA GLU A 164 -27.48 -8.12 -8.33
C GLU A 164 -28.14 -9.50 -8.27
N ALA A 165 -27.51 -10.47 -7.61
CA ALA A 165 -28.09 -11.80 -7.43
C ALA A 165 -29.35 -11.78 -6.55
N GLU A 166 -29.35 -11.01 -5.46
CA GLU A 166 -30.51 -10.84 -4.58
C GLU A 166 -31.68 -10.14 -5.30
N LEU A 167 -31.39 -9.10 -6.09
CA LEU A 167 -32.40 -8.41 -6.90
C LEU A 167 -32.98 -9.33 -7.96
N ALA A 168 -32.16 -10.07 -8.69
CA ALA A 168 -32.65 -11.02 -9.70
C ALA A 168 -33.52 -12.12 -9.07
N ALA A 169 -33.16 -12.62 -7.88
CA ALA A 169 -33.99 -13.59 -7.16
C ALA A 169 -35.32 -12.99 -6.68
N PHE A 170 -35.30 -11.74 -6.21
CA PHE A 170 -36.51 -11.03 -5.79
C PHE A 170 -37.44 -10.74 -6.96
N GLU A 171 -36.91 -10.26 -8.09
CA GLU A 171 -37.67 -10.02 -9.33
C GLU A 171 -38.34 -11.31 -9.81
N ALA A 172 -37.61 -12.42 -9.84
CA ALA A 172 -38.17 -13.72 -10.20
C ALA A 172 -39.29 -14.19 -9.24
N GLN A 173 -39.15 -13.94 -7.94
CA GLN A 173 -40.23 -14.23 -6.97
C GLN A 173 -41.45 -13.36 -7.21
N LEU A 174 -41.28 -12.07 -7.47
CA LEU A 174 -42.37 -11.14 -7.72
C LEU A 174 -43.13 -11.51 -9.00
N GLU A 175 -42.41 -11.89 -10.07
CA GLU A 175 -43.03 -12.38 -11.31
C GLU A 175 -43.84 -13.66 -11.07
N ALA A 176 -43.30 -14.62 -10.32
CA ALA A 176 -44.00 -15.84 -9.98
C ALA A 176 -45.26 -15.57 -9.12
N GLU A 177 -45.16 -14.66 -8.15
CA GLU A 177 -46.29 -14.26 -7.32
C GLU A 177 -47.38 -13.56 -8.14
N LEU A 178 -46.99 -12.66 -9.04
CA LEU A 178 -47.93 -11.96 -9.91
C LEU A 178 -48.63 -12.92 -10.88
N ALA A 179 -47.90 -13.90 -11.43
CA ALA A 179 -48.49 -14.96 -12.24
C ALA A 179 -49.49 -15.82 -11.43
N ALA A 180 -49.17 -16.16 -10.18
CA ALA A 180 -50.07 -16.89 -9.30
C ALA A 180 -51.33 -16.06 -8.95
N GLN A 181 -51.18 -14.77 -8.65
CA GLN A 181 -52.30 -13.86 -8.40
C GLN A 181 -53.21 -13.72 -9.63
N GLN A 182 -52.62 -13.60 -10.82
CA GLN A 182 -53.39 -13.56 -12.07
C GLN A 182 -54.18 -14.85 -12.30
N MET A 183 -53.55 -16.01 -12.05
CA MET A 183 -54.24 -17.30 -12.16
C MET A 183 -55.40 -17.41 -11.16
N MET A 184 -55.21 -16.98 -9.92
CA MET A 184 -56.28 -16.96 -8.91
C MET A 184 -57.43 -16.03 -9.33
N ALA A 185 -57.12 -14.84 -9.82
CA ALA A 185 -58.12 -13.89 -10.32
C ALA A 185 -58.90 -14.44 -11.53
N GLU A 186 -58.23 -15.19 -12.41
CA GLU A 186 -58.89 -15.85 -13.54
C GLU A 186 -59.84 -16.95 -13.07
N ILE A 187 -59.43 -17.78 -12.12
CA ILE A 187 -60.28 -18.82 -11.52
C ILE A 187 -61.52 -18.19 -10.87
N GLU A 188 -61.35 -17.11 -10.09
CA GLU A 188 -62.48 -16.40 -9.49
C GLU A 188 -63.46 -15.87 -10.54
N ARG A 189 -62.94 -15.34 -11.65
CA ARG A 189 -63.76 -14.88 -12.78
C ARG A 189 -64.51 -16.03 -13.44
N GLU A 190 -63.86 -17.17 -13.66
CA GLU A 190 -64.51 -18.36 -14.23
C GLU A 190 -65.59 -18.92 -13.31
N MET A 191 -65.34 -18.98 -11.99
CA MET A 191 -66.34 -19.39 -11.01
C MET A 191 -67.54 -18.43 -11.00
N ALA A 192 -67.30 -17.12 -11.06
CA ALA A 192 -68.38 -16.12 -11.13
C ALA A 192 -69.19 -16.26 -12.43
N LEU A 193 -68.53 -16.55 -13.56
CA LEU A 193 -69.19 -16.79 -14.84
C LEU A 193 -70.02 -18.07 -14.82
N ALA A 194 -69.51 -19.16 -14.25
CA ALA A 194 -70.24 -20.41 -14.07
C ALA A 194 -71.49 -20.19 -13.20
N ALA A 195 -71.36 -19.45 -12.09
CA ALA A 195 -72.50 -19.10 -11.24
C ALA A 195 -73.54 -18.25 -11.98
N PHE A 196 -73.10 -17.31 -12.83
CA PHE A 196 -73.98 -16.51 -13.66
C PHE A 196 -74.72 -17.34 -14.72
N GLN A 197 -74.02 -18.27 -15.38
CA GLN A 197 -74.63 -19.19 -16.35
C GLN A 197 -75.69 -20.07 -15.70
N GLN A 198 -75.39 -20.64 -14.52
CA GLN A 198 -76.37 -21.41 -13.76
C GLN A 198 -77.62 -20.57 -13.46
N LYS A 199 -77.43 -19.33 -13.00
CA LYS A 199 -78.54 -18.43 -12.71
C LYS A 199 -79.39 -18.13 -13.95
N LEU A 200 -78.77 -17.96 -15.13
CA LEU A 200 -79.48 -17.79 -16.39
C LEU A 200 -80.29 -19.03 -16.78
N GLU A 201 -79.75 -20.23 -16.57
CA GLU A 201 -80.48 -21.48 -16.82
C GLU A 201 -81.68 -21.60 -15.88
N ASP A 202 -81.51 -21.29 -14.60
CA ASP A 202 -82.58 -21.31 -13.60
C ASP A 202 -83.66 -20.26 -13.92
N GLU A 203 -83.28 -19.02 -14.28
CA GLU A 203 -84.20 -17.96 -14.69
C GLU A 203 -84.94 -18.32 -15.99
N ARG A 204 -84.27 -18.95 -16.95
CA ARG A 204 -84.89 -19.45 -18.19
C ARG A 204 -85.89 -20.57 -17.90
N ALA A 205 -85.55 -21.50 -17.00
CA ALA A 205 -86.46 -22.57 -16.58
C ALA A 205 -87.68 -21.99 -15.86
N ALA A 206 -87.48 -21.00 -14.96
CA ALA A 206 -88.56 -20.30 -14.29
C ALA A 206 -89.46 -19.53 -15.27
N ALA A 207 -88.88 -18.84 -16.27
CA ALA A 207 -89.64 -18.16 -17.31
C ALA A 207 -90.43 -19.13 -18.19
N ALA A 208 -89.85 -20.29 -18.54
CA ALA A 208 -90.55 -21.34 -19.28
C ALA A 208 -91.71 -21.92 -18.47
N ALA A 209 -91.51 -22.18 -17.17
CA ALA A 209 -92.55 -22.63 -16.26
C ALA A 209 -93.67 -21.60 -16.09
N ALA A 210 -93.33 -20.32 -15.95
CA ALA A 210 -94.31 -19.23 -15.89
C ALA A 210 -95.12 -19.13 -17.18
N THR A 211 -94.46 -19.26 -18.34
CA THR A 211 -95.13 -19.27 -19.64
C THR A 211 -96.07 -20.48 -19.79
N ALA A 212 -95.64 -21.66 -19.33
CA ALA A 212 -96.47 -22.86 -19.34
C ALA A 212 -97.68 -22.74 -18.41
N ALA A 213 -97.49 -22.22 -17.18
CA ALA A 213 -98.57 -21.96 -16.23
C ALA A 213 -99.58 -20.94 -16.78
N TYR A 214 -99.10 -19.87 -17.42
CA TYR A 214 -99.97 -18.90 -18.08
C TYR A 214 -100.79 -19.53 -19.21
N ARG A 215 -100.19 -20.38 -20.04
CA ARG A 215 -100.93 -21.12 -21.08
C ARG A 215 -101.97 -22.08 -20.48
N ALA A 216 -101.60 -22.84 -19.45
CA ALA A 216 -102.54 -23.74 -18.77
C ALA A 216 -103.72 -22.97 -18.17
N SER A 217 -103.51 -21.78 -17.62
CA SER A 217 -104.61 -20.94 -17.11
C SER A 217 -105.56 -20.44 -18.20
N LEU A 218 -105.13 -20.39 -19.46
CA LEU A 218 -106.01 -20.07 -20.59
C LEU A 218 -106.86 -21.29 -21.00
N GLU A 219 -106.32 -22.50 -20.87
CA GLU A 219 -107.05 -23.75 -21.14
C GLU A 219 -108.11 -24.04 -20.07
N ASP A 220 -107.85 -23.72 -18.80
CA ASP A 220 -108.83 -23.83 -17.70
C ASP A 220 -110.02 -22.85 -17.83
N GLU A 221 -109.92 -21.81 -18.68
CA GLU A 221 -111.02 -20.88 -18.94
C GLU A 221 -112.04 -21.44 -19.96
N VAL A 222 -111.72 -22.50 -20.71
CA VAL A 222 -112.59 -23.08 -21.74
C VAL A 222 -113.48 -24.18 -21.14
N ILE A 223 -114.80 -23.94 -21.07
CA ILE A 223 -115.78 -24.89 -20.50
C ILE A 223 -116.29 -25.90 -21.54
N GLY A 224 -116.13 -25.64 -22.83
CA GLY A 224 -116.47 -26.60 -23.88
C GLY A 224 -116.35 -26.03 -25.28
N GLU A 225 -116.60 -26.86 -26.30
CA GLU A 225 -116.55 -26.45 -27.71
C GLU A 225 -117.95 -26.52 -28.32
N VAL A 226 -118.37 -25.47 -29.02
CA VAL A 226 -119.63 -25.46 -29.79
C VAL A 226 -119.30 -25.32 -31.27
N VAL A 227 -119.89 -26.18 -32.10
CA VAL A 227 -119.72 -26.14 -33.55
C VAL A 227 -120.84 -25.31 -34.17
N VAL A 228 -120.47 -24.21 -34.84
CA VAL A 228 -121.38 -23.37 -35.62
C VAL A 228 -120.84 -23.33 -37.06
N GLU A 229 -121.65 -23.74 -38.04
CA GLU A 229 -121.28 -23.66 -39.47
C GLU A 229 -119.89 -24.24 -39.83
N ASP A 230 -119.57 -25.43 -39.29
CA ASP A 230 -118.29 -26.14 -39.46
C ASP A 230 -117.04 -25.50 -38.80
N GLU A 231 -117.20 -24.45 -37.98
CA GLU A 231 -116.15 -23.86 -37.14
C GLU A 231 -116.32 -24.30 -35.67
N VAL A 232 -115.23 -24.79 -35.06
CA VAL A 232 -115.18 -25.18 -33.65
C VAL A 232 -114.83 -23.93 -32.83
N ILE A 233 -115.75 -23.50 -31.96
CA ILE A 233 -115.58 -22.32 -31.13
C ILE A 233 -115.40 -22.76 -29.68
N GLU A 234 -114.25 -22.41 -29.10
CA GLU A 234 -113.95 -22.60 -27.67
C GLU A 234 -114.79 -21.63 -26.84
N VAL A 235 -115.68 -22.17 -26.01
CA VAL A 235 -116.58 -21.43 -25.12
C VAL A 235 -115.87 -21.19 -23.80
N THR A 236 -115.52 -19.94 -23.50
CA THR A 236 -114.93 -19.59 -22.20
C THR A 236 -115.97 -19.48 -21.08
N GLU A 237 -115.56 -19.64 -19.82
CA GLU A 237 -116.41 -19.45 -18.64
C GLU A 237 -117.06 -18.06 -18.63
N ALA A 238 -116.28 -17.04 -18.95
CA ALA A 238 -116.76 -15.67 -19.05
C ALA A 238 -117.80 -15.50 -20.18
N ALA A 239 -117.58 -16.10 -21.35
CA ALA A 239 -118.53 -16.07 -22.45
C ALA A 239 -119.82 -16.82 -22.10
N HIS A 240 -119.70 -17.98 -21.46
CA HIS A 240 -120.81 -18.80 -21.00
C HIS A 240 -121.70 -18.02 -20.02
N GLU A 241 -121.11 -17.48 -18.95
CA GLU A 241 -121.86 -16.75 -17.92
C GLU A 241 -122.44 -15.44 -18.48
N ALA A 242 -121.68 -14.67 -19.26
CA ALA A 242 -122.18 -13.43 -19.85
C ALA A 242 -123.37 -13.68 -20.79
N CYS A 243 -123.30 -14.70 -21.64
CA CYS A 243 -124.37 -15.05 -22.57
C CYS A 243 -125.57 -15.68 -21.87
N LYS A 244 -125.35 -16.48 -20.82
CA LYS A 244 -126.41 -16.97 -19.93
C LYS A 244 -127.21 -15.81 -19.35
N TYR A 245 -126.55 -14.80 -18.79
CA TYR A 245 -127.21 -13.62 -18.23
C TYR A 245 -127.86 -12.73 -19.30
N ALA A 246 -127.16 -12.46 -20.41
CA ALA A 246 -127.66 -11.60 -21.49
C ALA A 246 -128.92 -12.16 -22.17
N LEU A 247 -129.00 -13.49 -22.33
CA LEU A 247 -130.15 -14.17 -22.91
C LEU A 247 -131.22 -14.57 -21.88
N GLY A 248 -130.99 -14.28 -20.59
CA GLY A 248 -131.94 -14.59 -19.51
C GLY A 248 -132.19 -16.08 -19.33
N LEU A 249 -131.19 -16.92 -19.61
CA LEU A 249 -131.32 -18.37 -19.46
C LEU A 249 -131.35 -18.75 -17.98
N SER A 250 -132.25 -19.65 -17.61
CA SER A 250 -132.34 -20.16 -16.24
C SER A 250 -131.21 -21.14 -15.93
N ASP A 251 -130.92 -21.38 -14.64
CA ASP A 251 -129.96 -22.43 -14.25
C ASP A 251 -130.39 -23.83 -14.73
N ALA A 252 -131.70 -24.07 -14.87
CA ALA A 252 -132.22 -25.30 -15.47
C ALA A 252 -131.87 -25.41 -16.97
N ASN A 253 -131.84 -24.30 -17.70
CA ASN A 253 -131.37 -24.27 -19.09
C ASN A 253 -129.87 -24.53 -19.17
N THR A 254 -129.10 -24.04 -18.19
CA THR A 254 -127.66 -24.24 -18.10
C THR A 254 -127.32 -25.73 -17.90
N ALA A 255 -127.95 -26.39 -16.93
CA ALA A 255 -127.78 -27.83 -16.72
C ALA A 255 -128.27 -28.68 -17.92
N LEU A 256 -129.32 -28.24 -18.61
CA LEU A 256 -129.79 -28.91 -19.83
C LEU A 256 -128.78 -28.76 -20.98
N PHE A 257 -128.18 -27.57 -21.13
CA PHE A 257 -127.14 -27.30 -22.11
C PHE A 257 -125.90 -28.16 -21.85
N GLU A 258 -125.37 -28.14 -20.62
CA GLU A 258 -124.19 -28.91 -20.23
C GLU A 258 -124.39 -30.42 -20.38
N SER A 259 -125.55 -30.95 -19.95
CA SER A 259 -125.86 -32.37 -20.13
C SER A 259 -125.97 -32.75 -21.61
N ALA A 260 -126.56 -31.88 -22.44
CA ALA A 260 -126.70 -32.11 -23.87
C ALA A 260 -125.37 -31.93 -24.63
N LEU A 261 -124.46 -31.09 -24.12
CA LEU A 261 -123.10 -30.96 -24.64
C LEU A 261 -122.29 -32.22 -24.32
N ALA A 262 -122.35 -32.71 -23.09
CA ALA A 262 -121.62 -33.89 -22.64
C ALA A 262 -122.10 -35.21 -23.29
N ASP A 263 -123.40 -35.33 -23.60
CA ASP A 263 -123.98 -36.51 -24.26
C ASP A 263 -123.97 -36.41 -25.80
N GLY A 264 -123.45 -35.31 -26.37
CA GLY A 264 -123.39 -35.06 -27.81
C GLY A 264 -124.76 -34.79 -28.46
N THR A 265 -125.81 -34.54 -27.66
CA THR A 265 -127.17 -34.31 -28.14
C THR A 265 -127.60 -32.85 -28.09
N LEU A 266 -126.65 -31.91 -28.01
CA LEU A 266 -126.89 -30.47 -27.85
C LEU A 266 -127.97 -29.93 -28.79
N PHE A 267 -127.97 -30.33 -30.06
CA PHE A 267 -128.93 -29.87 -31.07
C PHE A 267 -130.30 -30.58 -31.05
N ASN A 268 -130.44 -31.63 -30.24
CA ASN A 268 -131.68 -32.38 -30.04
C ASN A 268 -132.49 -31.88 -28.83
N LYS A 269 -131.92 -31.00 -27.99
CA LYS A 269 -132.57 -30.38 -26.83
C LYS A 269 -132.49 -28.86 -26.95
N GLY A 270 -133.51 -28.12 -26.53
CA GLY A 270 -133.49 -26.65 -26.55
C GLY A 270 -133.67 -26.03 -25.17
N PRO A 271 -133.48 -24.72 -25.03
CA PRO A 271 -133.71 -24.02 -23.77
C PRO A 271 -135.17 -24.19 -23.32
N GLN A 272 -135.40 -24.24 -22.01
CA GLN A 272 -136.73 -24.21 -21.44
C GLN A 272 -137.23 -22.77 -21.31
N SER A 273 -138.47 -22.56 -21.74
CA SER A 273 -139.23 -21.33 -21.52
C SER A 273 -140.48 -21.63 -20.67
N SER A 274 -141.29 -20.60 -20.40
CA SER A 274 -142.55 -20.73 -19.65
C SER A 274 -143.56 -21.69 -20.28
N ASN A 275 -143.41 -22.02 -21.57
CA ASN A 275 -144.29 -22.91 -22.33
C ASN A 275 -143.72 -24.32 -22.55
N GLY A 276 -142.59 -24.66 -21.91
CA GLY A 276 -141.90 -25.95 -22.05
C GLY A 276 -140.56 -25.83 -22.77
N THR A 277 -139.99 -26.95 -23.20
CA THR A 277 -138.72 -27.00 -23.93
C THR A 277 -138.90 -26.51 -25.36
N GLU A 278 -138.01 -25.65 -25.84
CA GLU A 278 -138.03 -25.20 -27.22
C GLU A 278 -137.57 -26.32 -28.17
N PHE A 279 -138.37 -26.57 -29.21
CA PHE A 279 -138.07 -27.57 -30.24
C PHE A 279 -138.00 -26.90 -31.62
N GLY A 280 -136.79 -26.66 -32.15
CA GLY A 280 -136.54 -26.18 -33.51
C GLY A 280 -135.07 -26.28 -33.95
N ALA A 281 -134.77 -26.16 -35.25
CA ALA A 281 -133.37 -26.23 -35.73
C ALA A 281 -132.46 -25.21 -35.04
N SER A 282 -133.02 -24.06 -34.63
CA SER A 282 -132.33 -22.94 -34.04
C SER A 282 -132.35 -22.89 -32.50
N ARG A 283 -132.49 -24.04 -31.83
CA ARG A 283 -132.70 -24.16 -30.38
C ARG A 283 -131.69 -23.40 -29.54
N TRP A 284 -130.40 -23.54 -29.87
CA TRP A 284 -129.32 -22.89 -29.13
C TRP A 284 -128.62 -21.80 -29.94
N ASP A 285 -129.13 -21.45 -31.13
CA ASP A 285 -128.45 -20.52 -32.04
C ASP A 285 -128.23 -19.15 -31.41
N ALA A 286 -129.17 -18.66 -30.60
CA ALA A 286 -128.99 -17.39 -29.90
C ALA A 286 -127.82 -17.43 -28.90
N TYR A 287 -127.66 -18.57 -28.22
CA TYR A 287 -126.56 -18.80 -27.28
C TYR A 287 -125.24 -19.00 -28.02
N ALA A 288 -125.22 -19.87 -29.03
CA ALA A 288 -124.03 -20.13 -29.85
C ALA A 288 -123.54 -18.86 -30.55
N ASN A 289 -124.44 -18.04 -31.11
CA ASN A 289 -124.10 -16.74 -31.68
C ASN A 289 -123.62 -15.74 -30.64
N CYS A 290 -124.16 -15.77 -29.42
CA CYS A 290 -123.70 -14.88 -28.36
C CYS A 290 -122.26 -15.21 -27.95
N VAL A 291 -121.97 -16.50 -27.76
CA VAL A 291 -120.65 -16.97 -27.34
C VAL A 291 -119.63 -16.83 -28.47
N SER A 292 -120.01 -17.11 -29.72
CA SER A 292 -119.13 -16.94 -30.88
C SER A 292 -118.70 -15.49 -31.13
N ASN A 293 -119.59 -14.54 -30.81
CA ASN A 293 -119.33 -13.12 -30.93
C ASN A 293 -118.94 -12.48 -29.59
N TYR A 294 -118.70 -13.28 -28.55
CA TYR A 294 -118.31 -12.76 -27.25
C TYR A 294 -116.89 -12.20 -27.34
N VAL A 295 -116.79 -10.89 -27.19
CA VAL A 295 -115.51 -10.20 -26.99
C VAL A 295 -115.43 -9.88 -25.51
N ASN A 296 -114.43 -10.44 -24.82
CA ASN A 296 -114.19 -10.13 -23.42
C ASN A 296 -114.03 -8.60 -23.27
N PRO A 297 -114.92 -7.92 -22.52
CA PRO A 297 -114.93 -6.46 -22.43
C PRO A 297 -113.87 -5.89 -21.46
N PHE A 298 -112.95 -6.73 -20.95
CA PHE A 298 -111.88 -6.37 -20.02
C PHE A 298 -110.49 -6.49 -20.66
#